data_AF-A0A093ZFH0-F1
#
_entry.id   AF-A0A093ZFH0-F1
#
_cell.length_a   1.000
_cell.length_b   1.000
_cell.length_c   1.000
_cell.angle_alpha   90.00
_cell.angle_beta   90.00
_cell.angle_gamma   90.00
#
_symmetry.space_group_name_H-M   'P 1'
#
loop_
_entity.id
_entity.type
_entity.pdbx_description
1 polymer ?
#
loop_
_entity_poly.entity_id
_entity_poly.type
_entity_poly.pdbx_seq_one_letter_code
_entity_poly.pdbx_strand_id
1 'polypeptide(L)'
;MPPKQRILIHQRQALRNWALSQYPRPSQKTCIAWFLEKYGLKISQSTVSESLSSHFRGLDTANQDRSRLRSGQWPDLEKILYIWQQRIEEKGRVISGELLREKAQRIWYELPQYSALPCPEFSNGWLQKFKKRHNISEHILHGEHGSVPEIADEEMRGIRTIVGEYQEEDIYNMDEAPLYWKMMPSRGLATQVQPGRKKEKNRISTVLACNAIGTDRLQVWIIGRNKMPRALRNINVSTMGGEWRWNKKAWMDTTIMVEWLQSFYSHIGTIREVLLTMDNLSAHITALELSPPPPNIRVAFLPKNSTSRFQPLDQGIIQSFKSHYRRQWLAYMLDCYESDRNPLDNMNIHLAIRWMLRSWNNYISNTTIYNCFRKSTLVIPPISLPLSINSPDITSLYEKVQRVGNIRDAMAITSFLNPIEEQEDMEAEEELSPDEVLQEVINEHLGLQQADDEDDDDGVDSRPQYTIQEAIKALQVVIEFTEGCDNMKTAHLRAIERLEQELQLLESNSSVQTTRNGWIT
;
A
#
# COMPACT_ATOMS: atom_id res chain seq x y z
N MET A 1 -28.97 32.63 29.00
CA MET A 1 -30.18 31.79 29.18
C MET A 1 -29.75 30.34 29.30
N PRO A 2 -30.27 29.55 30.26
CA PRO A 2 -29.94 28.13 30.30
C PRO A 2 -30.44 27.45 29.02
N PRO A 3 -29.73 26.45 28.49
CA PRO A 3 -30.10 25.79 27.25
C PRO A 3 -31.47 25.11 27.43
N LYS A 4 -32.39 25.33 26.47
CA LYS A 4 -33.66 24.59 26.42
C LYS A 4 -33.36 23.11 26.30
N GLN A 5 -33.57 22.34 27.37
CA GLN A 5 -33.51 20.88 27.32
C GLN A 5 -34.53 20.39 26.29
N ARG A 6 -34.05 19.73 25.23
CA ARG A 6 -34.89 19.17 24.17
C ARG A 6 -35.56 17.91 24.69
N ILE A 7 -36.89 17.85 24.59
CA ILE A 7 -37.67 16.64 24.87
C ILE A 7 -37.43 15.61 23.77
N LEU A 8 -37.09 14.37 24.15
CA LEU A 8 -36.91 13.27 23.22
C LEU A 8 -38.26 12.73 22.73
N ILE A 9 -38.29 12.16 21.52
CA ILE A 9 -39.54 11.71 20.86
C ILE A 9 -40.30 10.67 21.71
N HIS A 10 -39.57 9.72 22.34
CA HIS A 10 -40.18 8.71 23.21
C HIS A 10 -40.79 9.32 24.49
N GLN A 11 -40.18 10.37 25.05
CA GLN A 11 -40.72 11.08 26.22
C GLN A 11 -42.01 11.83 25.85
N ARG A 12 -42.05 12.42 24.66
CA ARG A 12 -43.24 13.08 24.10
C ARG A 12 -44.37 12.08 23.87
N GLN A 13 -44.06 10.90 23.34
CA GLN A 13 -45.02 9.81 23.18
C GLN A 13 -45.57 9.31 24.52
N ALA A 14 -44.72 9.12 25.53
CA ALA A 14 -45.14 8.71 26.86
C ALA A 14 -46.07 9.73 27.53
N LEU A 15 -45.79 11.03 27.38
CA LEU A 15 -46.65 12.11 27.88
C LEU A 15 -48.02 12.11 27.22
N ARG A 16 -48.07 11.88 25.90
CA ARG A 16 -49.34 11.79 25.15
C ARG A 16 -50.16 10.58 25.56
N ASN A 17 -49.54 9.41 25.62
CA ASN A 17 -50.21 8.17 26.01
C ASN A 17 -50.77 8.26 27.44
N TRP A 18 -50.00 8.84 28.37
CA TRP A 18 -50.48 9.04 29.73
C TRP A 18 -51.61 10.08 29.80
N ALA A 19 -51.49 11.23 29.13
CA ALA A 19 -52.53 12.25 29.17
C ALA A 19 -53.85 11.79 28.51
N LEU A 20 -53.77 10.91 27.50
CA LEU A 20 -54.93 10.32 26.82
C LEU A 20 -55.58 9.18 27.62
N SER A 21 -54.85 8.53 28.53
CA SER A 21 -55.38 7.43 29.36
C SER A 21 -56.10 7.88 30.63
N GLN A 22 -55.98 9.15 31.01
CA GLN A 22 -56.65 9.72 32.18
C GLN A 22 -58.05 10.27 31.83
N TYR A 23 -59.05 9.97 32.67
CA TYR A 23 -60.39 10.55 32.58
C TYR A 23 -60.84 11.06 33.97
N PRO A 24 -61.18 12.34 34.14
CA PRO A 24 -61.19 13.41 33.13
C PRO A 24 -59.77 13.81 32.67
N ARG A 25 -59.67 14.47 31.50
CA ARG A 25 -58.38 14.88 30.94
C ARG A 25 -57.56 15.72 31.94
N PRO A 26 -56.26 15.42 32.11
CA PRO A 26 -55.45 16.07 33.13
C PRO A 26 -55.16 17.52 32.74
N SER A 27 -55.09 18.40 33.75
CA SER A 27 -54.69 19.78 33.54
C SER A 27 -53.22 19.85 33.08
N GLN A 28 -52.84 20.93 32.40
CA GLN A 28 -51.44 21.10 31.97
C GLN A 28 -50.47 21.16 33.17
N LYS A 29 -50.92 21.65 34.33
CA LYS A 29 -50.14 21.61 35.58
C LYS A 29 -49.88 20.17 36.04
N THR A 30 -50.88 19.30 35.91
CA THR A 30 -50.78 17.87 36.24
C THR A 30 -49.85 17.14 35.28
N CYS A 31 -49.88 17.47 33.99
CA CYS A 31 -48.95 16.93 32.99
C CYS A 31 -47.49 17.31 33.27
N ILE A 32 -47.24 18.55 33.70
CA ILE A 32 -45.89 19.01 34.07
C ILE A 32 -45.39 18.25 35.31
N ALA A 33 -46.25 18.08 36.33
CA ALA A 33 -45.91 17.35 37.54
C ALA A 33 -45.57 15.88 37.25
N TRP A 34 -46.41 15.20 36.46
CA TRP A 34 -46.16 13.82 36.03
C TRP A 34 -44.86 13.66 35.23
N PHE A 35 -44.57 14.60 34.33
CA PHE A 35 -43.36 14.54 33.52
C PHE A 35 -42.09 14.76 34.36
N LEU A 36 -42.17 15.65 35.36
CA LEU A 36 -41.10 15.88 36.33
C LEU A 36 -40.87 14.65 37.21
N GLU A 37 -41.93 14.00 37.68
CA GLU A 37 -41.84 12.78 38.49
C GLU A 37 -41.23 11.61 37.70
N LYS A 38 -41.65 11.43 36.44
CA LYS A 38 -41.23 10.29 35.62
C LYS A 38 -39.82 10.43 35.03
N TYR A 39 -39.44 11.63 34.61
CA TYR A 39 -38.20 11.88 33.88
C TYR A 39 -37.21 12.81 34.59
N GLY A 40 -37.56 13.37 35.75
CA GLY A 40 -36.72 14.33 36.47
C GLY A 40 -36.55 15.68 35.74
N LEU A 41 -37.36 15.94 34.70
CA LEU A 41 -37.21 17.10 33.82
C LEU A 41 -38.43 18.03 33.94
N LYS A 42 -38.18 19.32 34.17
CA LYS A 42 -39.24 20.33 34.24
C LYS A 42 -39.54 20.90 32.86
N ILE A 43 -40.75 20.68 32.36
CA ILE A 43 -41.20 21.17 31.05
C ILE A 43 -42.13 22.39 31.19
N SER A 44 -42.14 23.27 30.19
CA SER A 44 -43.02 24.44 30.18
C SER A 44 -44.44 24.09 29.73
N GLN A 45 -45.40 24.94 30.11
CA GLN A 45 -46.79 24.82 29.65
C GLN A 45 -46.92 24.82 28.12
N SER A 46 -46.14 25.67 27.43
CA SER A 46 -46.10 25.71 25.96
C SER A 46 -45.66 24.38 25.36
N THR A 47 -44.73 23.69 26.02
CA THR A 47 -44.21 22.40 25.55
C THR A 47 -45.23 21.28 25.75
N VAL A 48 -46.06 21.36 26.80
CA VAL A 48 -47.19 20.44 27.00
C VAL A 48 -48.25 20.65 25.93
N SER A 49 -48.63 21.91 25.64
CA SER A 49 -49.58 22.22 24.56
C SER A 49 -49.08 21.74 23.19
N GLU A 50 -47.81 22.00 22.87
CA GLU A 50 -47.20 21.54 21.63
C GLU A 50 -47.20 20.00 21.56
N SER A 51 -46.78 19.33 22.64
CA SER A 51 -46.71 17.87 22.71
C SER A 51 -48.07 17.19 22.61
N LEU A 52 -49.15 17.81 23.11
CA LEU A 52 -50.52 17.29 23.04
C LEU A 52 -51.28 17.75 21.78
N SER A 53 -50.68 18.59 20.94
CA SER A 53 -51.31 19.10 19.70
C SER A 53 -51.52 18.02 18.63
N SER A 54 -52.29 18.36 17.59
CA SER A 54 -52.51 17.51 16.41
C SER A 54 -51.21 17.19 15.66
N HIS A 55 -50.19 18.06 15.74
CA HIS A 55 -48.89 17.88 15.10
C HIS A 55 -48.18 16.59 15.53
N PHE A 56 -48.40 16.15 16.78
CA PHE A 56 -47.78 14.94 17.33
C PHE A 56 -48.74 13.75 17.46
N ARG A 57 -49.94 13.84 16.86
CA ARG A 57 -50.93 12.75 16.85
C ARG A 57 -50.40 11.46 16.23
N GLY A 58 -49.46 11.57 15.30
CA GLY A 58 -48.77 10.41 14.71
C GLY A 58 -47.90 9.60 15.67
N LEU A 59 -47.66 10.08 16.90
CA LEU A 59 -46.96 9.31 17.93
C LEU A 59 -47.90 8.40 18.75
N ASP A 60 -49.22 8.55 18.60
CA ASP A 60 -50.21 7.81 19.40
C ASP A 60 -50.35 6.33 18.95
N THR A 61 -49.87 5.99 17.76
CA THR A 61 -49.82 4.62 17.24
C THR A 61 -48.43 4.02 17.49
N ALA A 62 -48.36 2.98 18.32
CA ALA A 62 -47.15 2.18 18.48
C ALA A 62 -46.82 1.47 17.15
N ASN A 63 -45.54 1.49 16.76
CA ASN A 63 -44.98 1.01 15.48
C ASN A 63 -45.27 1.88 14.25
N GLN A 64 -44.41 2.87 14.05
CA GLN A 64 -43.83 3.09 12.74
C GLN A 64 -42.38 3.55 12.91
N ASP A 65 -41.45 2.60 12.73
CA ASP A 65 -40.13 2.90 12.19
C ASP A 65 -40.29 3.50 10.80
N ARG A 66 -40.73 4.75 10.75
CA ARG A 66 -40.56 5.61 9.59
C ARG A 66 -39.28 6.38 9.82
N SER A 67 -38.17 5.69 9.61
CA SER A 67 -37.07 6.31 8.88
C SER A 67 -37.68 6.90 7.61
N ARG A 68 -38.03 8.19 7.65
CA ARG A 68 -38.26 8.95 6.43
C ARG A 68 -36.90 9.02 5.76
N LEU A 69 -36.60 8.03 4.93
CA LEU A 69 -35.67 8.22 3.82
C LEU A 69 -36.17 9.48 3.12
N ARG A 70 -35.45 10.60 3.32
CA ARG A 70 -35.72 11.81 2.57
C ARG A 70 -35.59 11.42 1.10
N SER A 71 -36.70 11.39 0.38
CA SER A 71 -36.69 11.22 -1.06
C SER A 71 -35.77 12.29 -1.64
N GLY A 72 -35.02 11.92 -2.67
CA GLY A 72 -34.18 12.88 -3.36
C GLY A 72 -34.97 14.06 -3.88
N GLN A 73 -34.24 15.13 -4.21
CA GLN A 73 -34.85 16.32 -4.78
C GLN A 73 -35.55 16.02 -6.11
N TRP A 74 -35.08 14.98 -6.83
CA TRP A 74 -35.66 14.49 -8.09
C TRP A 74 -35.73 12.95 -8.10
N PRO A 75 -36.76 12.34 -7.49
CA PRO A 75 -36.84 10.89 -7.30
C PRO A 75 -36.85 10.08 -8.61
N ASP A 76 -37.54 10.58 -9.65
CA ASP A 76 -37.65 9.87 -10.93
C ASP A 76 -36.31 9.85 -11.67
N LEU A 77 -35.63 10.99 -11.70
CA LEU A 77 -34.29 11.12 -12.30
C LEU A 77 -33.32 10.16 -11.64
N GLU A 78 -33.28 10.15 -10.31
CA GLU A 78 -32.33 9.33 -9.55
C GLU A 78 -32.64 7.84 -9.68
N LYS A 79 -33.91 7.45 -9.76
CA LYS A 79 -34.30 6.06 -10.02
C LYS A 79 -33.82 5.59 -11.40
N ILE A 80 -33.99 6.41 -12.43
CA ILE A 80 -33.53 6.09 -13.81
C ILE A 80 -32.00 6.05 -13.86
N LEU A 81 -31.33 7.01 -13.23
CA LEU A 81 -29.87 7.07 -13.16
C LEU A 81 -29.29 5.84 -12.43
N TYR A 82 -29.94 5.39 -11.36
CA TYR A 82 -29.55 4.18 -10.63
C TYR A 82 -29.71 2.90 -11.48
N ILE A 83 -30.86 2.73 -12.15
CA ILE A 83 -31.07 1.58 -13.05
C ILE A 83 -30.05 1.59 -14.20
N TRP A 84 -29.72 2.76 -14.73
CA TRP A 84 -28.69 2.89 -15.76
C TRP A 84 -27.31 2.49 -15.23
N GLN A 85 -26.93 2.91 -14.02
CA GLN A 85 -25.67 2.54 -13.40
C GLN A 85 -25.57 1.02 -13.17
N GLN A 86 -26.62 0.37 -12.66
CA GLN A 86 -26.66 -1.09 -12.49
C GLN A 86 -26.43 -1.84 -13.82
N ARG A 87 -27.05 -1.38 -14.92
CA ARG A 87 -26.88 -1.99 -16.25
C ARG A 87 -25.47 -1.83 -16.85
N ILE A 88 -24.73 -0.81 -16.42
CA ILE A 88 -23.35 -0.59 -16.84
C ILE A 88 -22.41 -1.44 -15.97
N GLU A 89 -22.71 -1.61 -14.69
CA GLU A 89 -22.01 -2.53 -13.79
C GLU A 89 -22.17 -4.00 -14.22
N GLU A 90 -23.38 -4.43 -14.62
CA GLU A 90 -23.62 -5.77 -15.20
C GLU A 90 -22.77 -6.04 -16.46
N LYS A 91 -22.33 -4.99 -17.14
CA LYS A 91 -21.46 -5.07 -18.32
C LYS A 91 -19.97 -4.91 -17.98
N GLY A 92 -19.61 -4.92 -16.69
CA GLY A 92 -18.23 -4.87 -16.21
C GLY A 92 -17.52 -3.53 -16.41
N ARG A 93 -18.26 -2.42 -16.58
CA ARG A 93 -17.66 -1.09 -16.81
C ARG A 93 -17.67 -0.23 -15.55
N VAL A 94 -16.57 0.48 -15.31
CA VAL A 94 -16.41 1.39 -14.17
C VAL A 94 -17.09 2.73 -14.45
N ILE A 95 -17.83 3.25 -13.48
CA ILE A 95 -18.54 4.53 -13.60
C ILE A 95 -17.92 5.57 -12.67
N SER A 96 -17.41 6.66 -13.24
CA SER A 96 -16.91 7.81 -12.47
C SER A 96 -18.05 8.72 -11.98
N GLY A 97 -17.78 9.47 -10.92
CA GLY A 97 -18.73 10.48 -10.41
C GLY A 97 -19.06 11.57 -11.44
N GLU A 98 -18.14 11.89 -12.33
CA GLU A 98 -18.36 12.87 -13.41
C GLU A 98 -19.31 12.34 -14.47
N LEU A 99 -19.13 11.08 -14.88
CA LEU A 99 -20.01 10.42 -15.83
C LEU A 99 -21.46 10.32 -15.31
N LEU A 100 -21.64 10.07 -14.01
CA LEU A 100 -22.96 10.11 -13.37
C LEU A 100 -23.63 11.49 -13.47
N ARG A 101 -22.88 12.58 -13.32
CA ARG A 101 -23.41 13.94 -13.45
C ARG A 101 -23.79 14.25 -14.89
N GLU A 102 -22.92 13.92 -15.84
CA GLU A 102 -23.18 14.14 -17.26
C GLU A 102 -24.42 13.34 -17.71
N LYS A 103 -24.53 12.08 -17.25
CA LYS A 103 -25.69 11.25 -17.55
C LYS A 103 -26.96 11.79 -16.89
N ALA A 104 -26.88 12.31 -15.66
CA ALA A 104 -28.01 12.97 -15.00
C ALA A 104 -28.50 14.21 -15.78
N GLN A 105 -27.59 15.01 -16.35
CA GLN A 105 -27.93 16.13 -17.22
C GLN A 105 -28.65 15.68 -18.50
N ARG A 106 -28.17 14.60 -19.13
CA ARG A 106 -28.84 14.06 -20.33
C ARG A 106 -30.25 13.55 -20.02
N ILE A 107 -30.40 12.79 -18.94
CA ILE A 107 -31.72 12.27 -18.51
C ILE A 107 -32.67 13.42 -18.13
N TRP A 108 -32.16 14.55 -17.61
CA TRP A 108 -32.98 15.73 -17.29
C TRP A 108 -33.78 16.23 -18.50
N TYR A 109 -33.15 16.34 -19.67
CA TYR A 109 -33.82 16.80 -20.90
C TYR A 109 -34.71 15.74 -21.54
N GLU A 110 -34.43 14.45 -21.31
CA GLU A 110 -35.22 13.32 -21.83
C GLU A 110 -36.52 13.09 -21.04
N LEU A 111 -36.61 13.59 -19.80
CA LEU A 111 -37.79 13.42 -18.96
C LEU A 111 -38.86 14.49 -19.26
N PRO A 112 -40.07 14.11 -19.70
CA PRO A 112 -41.14 15.07 -20.04
C PRO A 112 -41.53 16.00 -18.90
N GLN A 113 -41.37 15.55 -17.64
CA GLN A 113 -41.67 16.36 -16.46
C GLN A 113 -40.60 17.41 -16.12
N TYR A 114 -39.39 17.30 -16.67
CA TYR A 114 -38.25 18.18 -16.34
C TYR A 114 -37.68 18.91 -17.57
N SER A 115 -38.04 18.50 -18.79
CA SER A 115 -37.52 19.05 -20.05
C SER A 115 -37.78 20.54 -20.25
N ALA A 116 -38.85 21.09 -19.64
CA ALA A 116 -39.20 22.51 -19.70
C ALA A 116 -38.58 23.36 -18.57
N LEU A 117 -37.85 22.74 -17.63
CA LEU A 117 -37.22 23.41 -16.49
C LEU A 117 -35.71 23.59 -16.72
N PRO A 118 -35.11 24.68 -16.19
CA PRO A 118 -33.66 24.86 -16.27
C PRO A 118 -32.95 23.70 -15.56
N CYS A 119 -31.95 23.12 -16.24
CA CYS A 119 -31.18 22.01 -15.69
C CYS A 119 -30.45 22.46 -14.41
N PRO A 120 -30.63 21.74 -13.29
CA PRO A 120 -29.91 22.05 -12.07
C PRO A 120 -28.42 21.76 -12.25
N GLU A 121 -27.58 22.54 -11.57
CA GLU A 121 -26.19 22.18 -11.38
C GLU A 121 -26.14 20.98 -10.43
N PHE A 122 -25.89 19.80 -10.99
CA PHE A 122 -25.67 18.56 -10.23
C PHE A 122 -24.37 18.66 -9.41
N SER A 123 -24.45 19.38 -8.30
CA SER A 123 -23.32 19.65 -7.41
C SER A 123 -22.74 18.38 -6.79
N ASN A 124 -21.49 18.47 -6.32
CA ASN A 124 -20.85 17.40 -5.56
C ASN A 124 -21.68 16.99 -4.33
N GLY A 125 -22.36 17.95 -3.70
CA GLY A 125 -23.26 17.69 -2.57
C GLY A 125 -24.51 16.90 -2.94
N TRP A 126 -25.03 17.04 -4.17
CA TRP A 126 -26.11 16.20 -4.67
C TRP A 126 -25.61 14.77 -4.96
N LEU A 127 -24.46 14.64 -5.63
CA LEU A 127 -23.87 13.34 -5.98
C LEU A 127 -23.57 12.51 -4.72
N GLN A 128 -22.99 13.10 -3.68
CA GLN A 128 -22.75 12.41 -2.40
C GLN A 128 -24.05 11.94 -1.74
N LYS A 129 -25.11 12.75 -1.79
CA LYS A 129 -26.43 12.36 -1.26
C LYS A 129 -27.10 11.27 -2.09
N PHE A 130 -26.92 11.28 -3.42
CA PHE A 130 -27.38 10.23 -4.32
C PHE A 130 -26.67 8.90 -4.01
N LYS A 131 -25.33 8.91 -3.98
CA LYS A 131 -24.50 7.76 -3.59
C LYS A 131 -24.95 7.16 -2.25
N LYS A 132 -25.11 8.01 -1.23
CA LYS A 132 -25.56 7.60 0.12
C LYS A 132 -26.97 7.00 0.15
N ARG A 133 -27.88 7.46 -0.71
CA ARG A 133 -29.29 6.98 -0.74
C ARG A 133 -29.45 5.67 -1.50
N HIS A 134 -28.60 5.43 -2.49
CA HIS A 134 -28.58 4.20 -3.28
C HIS A 134 -27.52 3.20 -2.79
N ASN A 135 -26.90 3.47 -1.63
CA ASN A 135 -25.84 2.67 -1.03
C ASN A 135 -24.67 2.38 -1.99
N ILE A 136 -24.34 3.36 -2.83
CA ILE A 136 -23.23 3.29 -3.79
C ILE A 136 -21.99 3.79 -3.07
N SER A 137 -21.09 2.86 -2.74
CA SER A 137 -19.74 3.18 -2.26
C SER A 137 -18.74 3.15 -3.41
N GLU A 138 -17.75 4.02 -3.32
CA GLU A 138 -16.61 4.05 -4.21
C GLU A 138 -15.68 2.93 -3.80
N HIS A 139 -15.63 1.88 -4.60
CA HIS A 139 -14.69 0.78 -4.43
C HIS A 139 -13.58 0.98 -5.45
N ILE A 140 -12.34 1.02 -4.96
CA ILE A 140 -11.19 0.78 -5.83
C ILE A 140 -11.27 -0.71 -6.16
N LEU A 141 -11.57 -1.02 -7.43
CA LEU A 141 -11.46 -2.38 -7.93
C LEU A 141 -9.97 -2.73 -7.88
N HIS A 142 -9.56 -3.46 -6.86
CA HIS A 142 -8.25 -4.10 -6.87
C HIS A 142 -8.28 -5.16 -7.98
N GLY A 143 -7.41 -4.99 -8.96
CA GLY A 143 -7.37 -5.75 -10.20
C GLY A 143 -7.27 -7.27 -10.04
N GLU A 144 -7.80 -7.93 -11.07
CA GLU A 144 -7.44 -9.25 -11.60
C GLU A 144 -7.81 -10.55 -10.88
N HIS A 145 -8.10 -10.58 -9.58
CA HIS A 145 -8.42 -11.86 -8.93
C HIS A 145 -9.65 -12.57 -9.54
N GLY A 146 -10.55 -11.82 -10.19
CA GLY A 146 -11.74 -12.32 -10.88
C GLY A 146 -11.63 -12.47 -12.40
N SER A 147 -10.49 -12.12 -13.01
CA SER A 147 -10.29 -12.11 -14.48
C SER A 147 -9.33 -13.18 -14.98
N VAL A 148 -8.84 -14.08 -14.11
CA VAL A 148 -7.91 -15.14 -14.47
C VAL A 148 -8.58 -16.12 -15.45
N PRO A 149 -8.01 -16.37 -16.64
CA PRO A 149 -8.59 -17.29 -17.63
C PRO A 149 -8.70 -18.72 -17.10
N GLU A 150 -9.75 -19.46 -17.49
CA GLU A 150 -9.89 -20.89 -17.13
C GLU A 150 -8.70 -21.73 -17.62
N ILE A 151 -8.09 -21.35 -18.75
CA ILE A 151 -6.88 -21.98 -19.32
C ILE A 151 -5.71 -21.94 -18.32
N ALA A 152 -5.58 -20.87 -17.53
CA ALA A 152 -4.50 -20.74 -16.55
C ALA A 152 -4.60 -21.81 -15.45
N ASP A 153 -5.81 -22.23 -15.07
CA ASP A 153 -6.01 -23.30 -14.11
C ASP A 153 -5.57 -24.67 -14.65
N GLU A 154 -5.65 -24.90 -15.97
CA GLU A 154 -5.15 -26.11 -16.63
C GLU A 154 -3.62 -26.11 -16.72
N GLU A 155 -3.02 -25.01 -17.16
CA GLU A 155 -1.55 -24.85 -17.21
C GLU A 155 -0.92 -24.99 -15.82
N MET A 156 -1.57 -24.46 -14.78
CA MET A 156 -1.13 -24.62 -13.40
C MET A 156 -1.13 -26.08 -12.93
N ARG A 157 -1.94 -26.99 -13.51
CA ARG A 157 -1.85 -28.43 -13.16
C ARG A 157 -0.51 -29.01 -13.61
N GLY A 158 -0.02 -28.62 -14.78
CA GLY A 158 1.30 -29.01 -15.27
C GLY A 158 2.41 -28.49 -14.34
N ILE A 159 2.34 -27.19 -14.00
CA ILE A 159 3.32 -26.56 -13.09
C ILE A 159 3.30 -27.23 -11.72
N ARG A 160 2.13 -27.49 -11.13
CA ARG A 160 2.02 -28.20 -9.83
C ARG A 160 2.59 -29.62 -9.87
N THR A 161 2.48 -30.30 -11.02
CA THR A 161 3.08 -31.63 -11.19
C THR A 161 4.61 -31.54 -11.11
N ILE A 162 5.19 -30.53 -11.77
CA ILE A 162 6.64 -30.24 -11.70
C ILE A 162 7.04 -29.84 -10.28
N VAL A 163 6.29 -28.94 -9.64
CA VAL A 163 6.56 -28.50 -8.26
C VAL A 163 6.59 -29.69 -7.30
N GLY A 164 5.73 -30.70 -7.50
CA GLY A 164 5.71 -31.91 -6.69
C GLY A 164 6.95 -32.81 -6.78
N GLU A 165 7.86 -32.55 -7.74
CA GLU A 165 9.14 -33.24 -7.87
C GLU A 165 10.22 -32.68 -6.92
N TYR A 166 10.01 -31.48 -6.35
CA TYR A 166 10.99 -30.76 -5.55
C TYR A 166 10.58 -30.67 -4.07
N GLN A 167 11.56 -30.53 -3.18
CA GLN A 167 11.30 -30.15 -1.79
C GLN A 167 10.89 -28.67 -1.72
N GLU A 168 10.09 -28.30 -0.71
CA GLU A 168 9.64 -26.90 -0.55
C GLU A 168 10.80 -25.91 -0.38
N GLU A 169 11.94 -26.34 0.16
CA GLU A 169 13.14 -25.51 0.30
C GLU A 169 13.88 -25.25 -1.02
N ASP A 170 13.59 -26.04 -2.05
CA ASP A 170 14.18 -25.99 -3.40
C ASP A 170 13.23 -25.36 -4.44
N ILE A 171 12.05 -24.88 -4.02
CA ILE A 171 11.10 -24.18 -4.88
C ILE A 171 11.23 -22.68 -4.65
N TYR A 172 11.69 -21.96 -5.67
CA TYR A 172 11.90 -20.52 -5.67
C TYR A 172 10.85 -19.80 -6.50
N ASN A 173 10.58 -18.57 -6.08
CA ASN A 173 9.81 -17.61 -6.85
C ASN A 173 10.57 -16.29 -6.95
N MET A 174 10.52 -15.65 -8.11
CA MET A 174 11.08 -14.33 -8.39
C MET A 174 10.01 -13.45 -9.03
N ASP A 175 10.02 -12.18 -8.64
CA ASP A 175 9.10 -11.17 -9.15
C ASP A 175 9.62 -9.75 -8.92
N GLU A 176 9.23 -8.84 -9.80
CA GLU A 176 9.50 -7.41 -9.72
C GLU A 176 8.37 -6.66 -9.02
N ALA A 177 8.74 -5.62 -8.27
CA ALA A 177 7.78 -4.68 -7.72
C ALA A 177 8.25 -3.24 -7.92
N PRO A 178 7.46 -2.38 -8.60
CA PRO A 178 7.73 -0.94 -8.59
C PRO A 178 7.49 -0.37 -7.19
N LEU A 179 8.28 0.64 -6.85
CA LEU A 179 8.14 1.40 -5.61
C LEU A 179 8.35 2.89 -5.89
N TYR A 180 7.30 3.70 -5.68
CA TYR A 180 7.46 5.16 -5.63
C TYR A 180 8.02 5.58 -4.27
N TRP A 181 9.34 5.64 -4.14
CA TRP A 181 10.03 5.75 -2.86
C TRP A 181 9.88 7.13 -2.18
N LYS A 182 9.71 8.22 -2.94
CA LYS A 182 9.39 9.57 -2.41
C LYS A 182 7.90 9.88 -2.29
N MET A 183 7.02 8.94 -2.62
CA MET A 183 5.59 9.23 -2.65
C MET A 183 5.06 9.62 -1.26
N MET A 184 4.46 10.80 -1.20
CA MET A 184 3.79 11.32 -0.03
C MET A 184 2.32 10.84 0.03
N PRO A 185 1.73 10.72 1.23
CA PRO A 185 0.29 10.72 1.39
C PRO A 185 -0.32 12.01 0.80
N SER A 186 -0.72 12.04 -0.48
CA SER A 186 -1.38 13.22 -1.06
C SER A 186 -2.74 13.41 -0.38
N ARG A 187 -3.28 14.59 -0.02
CA ARG A 187 -2.97 16.00 -0.30
C ARG A 187 -3.07 16.86 0.98
N GLY A 188 -2.18 17.85 1.12
CA GLY A 188 -2.05 18.76 2.27
C GLY A 188 -3.33 19.54 2.67
N LEU A 189 -3.52 19.76 3.98
CA LEU A 189 -4.36 20.80 4.59
C LEU A 189 -3.70 22.16 4.36
N ALA A 190 -4.32 22.98 3.51
CA ALA A 190 -3.94 24.37 3.30
C ALA A 190 -5.13 25.28 3.60
N THR A 191 -4.87 26.39 4.30
CA THR A 191 -5.85 27.45 4.55
C THR A 191 -6.14 28.28 3.30
N GLN A 192 -5.33 28.14 2.26
CA GLN A 192 -5.48 28.76 0.94
C GLN A 192 -5.22 27.70 -0.15
N VAL A 193 -5.81 27.88 -1.33
CA VAL A 193 -5.55 27.01 -2.49
C VAL A 193 -4.08 27.14 -2.89
N GLN A 194 -3.28 26.14 -2.53
CA GLN A 194 -1.91 26.00 -3.02
C GLN A 194 -1.95 25.35 -4.40
N PRO A 195 -1.05 25.70 -5.34
CA PRO A 195 -0.88 24.95 -6.58
C PRO A 195 -0.69 23.47 -6.24
N GLY A 196 -1.37 22.56 -6.98
CA GLY A 196 -1.20 21.14 -6.76
C GLY A 196 0.28 20.77 -6.87
N ARG A 197 0.92 20.36 -5.77
CA ARG A 197 2.31 19.90 -5.80
C ARG A 197 2.34 18.66 -6.68
N LYS A 198 3.14 18.70 -7.76
CA LYS A 198 3.35 17.56 -8.66
C LYS A 198 3.72 16.35 -7.79
N LYS A 199 3.01 15.22 -7.95
CA LYS A 199 3.38 13.98 -7.26
C LYS A 199 4.84 13.67 -7.63
N GLU A 200 5.70 13.47 -6.64
CA GLU A 200 7.05 12.98 -6.91
C GLU A 200 6.96 11.51 -7.32
N LYS A 201 6.98 11.29 -8.64
CA LYS A 201 6.90 9.98 -9.28
C LYS A 201 8.29 9.35 -9.43
N ASN A 202 9.17 9.55 -8.45
CA ASN A 202 10.48 8.92 -8.43
C ASN A 202 10.28 7.43 -8.16
N ARG A 203 10.38 6.64 -9.24
CA ARG A 203 10.19 5.19 -9.27
C ARG A 203 11.54 4.48 -9.22
N ILE A 204 11.58 3.39 -8.47
CA ILE A 204 12.60 2.35 -8.57
C ILE A 204 11.87 1.01 -8.66
N SER A 205 12.54 0.02 -9.24
CA SER A 205 12.01 -1.34 -9.31
C SER A 205 12.84 -2.25 -8.41
N THR A 206 12.16 -3.11 -7.66
CA THR A 206 12.81 -4.11 -6.80
C THR A 206 12.55 -5.49 -7.30
N VAL A 207 13.61 -6.27 -7.45
CA VAL A 207 13.52 -7.70 -7.72
C VAL A 207 13.63 -8.45 -6.41
N LEU A 208 12.60 -9.21 -6.08
CA LEU A 208 12.54 -10.03 -4.86
C LEU A 208 12.54 -11.50 -5.26
N ALA A 209 13.31 -12.32 -4.55
CA ALA A 209 13.29 -13.76 -4.75
C ALA A 209 13.56 -14.52 -3.45
N CYS A 210 12.80 -15.61 -3.25
CA CYS A 210 12.93 -16.47 -2.07
C CYS A 210 12.39 -17.87 -2.32
N ASN A 211 12.77 -18.82 -1.46
CA ASN A 211 12.21 -20.16 -1.48
C ASN A 211 10.85 -20.24 -0.75
N ALA A 212 10.12 -21.34 -0.98
CA ALA A 212 8.73 -21.48 -0.53
C ALA A 212 8.53 -21.45 0.98
N ILE A 213 9.58 -21.72 1.76
CA ILE A 213 9.55 -21.68 3.23
C ILE A 213 10.22 -20.43 3.82
N GLY A 214 10.79 -19.56 2.97
CA GLY A 214 11.44 -18.31 3.36
C GLY A 214 12.77 -18.46 4.11
N THR A 215 13.36 -19.66 4.13
CA THR A 215 14.67 -19.93 4.75
C THR A 215 15.83 -19.43 3.92
N ASP A 216 15.64 -19.37 2.59
CA ASP A 216 16.60 -18.79 1.66
C ASP A 216 15.97 -17.60 0.94
N ARG A 217 16.59 -16.43 1.09
CA ARG A 217 16.17 -15.15 0.51
C ARG A 217 17.35 -14.60 -0.26
N LEU A 218 17.13 -14.29 -1.52
CA LEU A 218 18.16 -13.69 -2.35
C LEU A 218 18.38 -12.22 -1.99
N GLN A 219 19.56 -11.72 -2.34
CA GLN A 219 19.84 -10.29 -2.29
C GLN A 219 18.84 -9.54 -3.17
N VAL A 220 18.33 -8.41 -2.66
CA VAL A 220 17.34 -7.61 -3.39
C VAL A 220 18.06 -6.80 -4.44
N TRP A 221 17.66 -6.93 -5.71
CA TRP A 221 18.15 -6.04 -6.75
C TRP A 221 17.27 -4.80 -6.81
N ILE A 222 17.89 -3.62 -6.81
CA ILE A 222 17.22 -2.33 -6.95
C ILE A 222 17.65 -1.71 -8.27
N ILE A 223 16.68 -1.44 -9.14
CA ILE A 223 16.89 -0.82 -10.44
C ILE A 223 16.43 0.64 -10.38
N GLY A 224 17.36 1.56 -10.57
CA GLY A 224 17.08 3.00 -10.65
C GLY A 224 17.35 3.59 -12.03
N ARG A 225 17.16 4.91 -12.15
CA ARG A 225 17.42 5.62 -13.41
C ARG A 225 18.89 5.93 -13.64
N ASN A 226 19.59 6.27 -12.56
CA ASN A 226 20.94 6.82 -12.62
C ASN A 226 21.96 5.73 -12.34
N LYS A 227 23.04 5.70 -13.12
CA LYS A 227 24.16 4.77 -12.97
C LYS A 227 24.76 4.77 -11.58
N MET A 228 25.04 5.98 -11.07
CA MET A 228 25.62 6.16 -9.75
C MET A 228 24.96 7.37 -9.09
N PRO A 229 23.83 7.18 -8.38
CA PRO A 229 23.21 8.25 -7.63
C PRO A 229 24.20 8.82 -6.61
N ARG A 230 24.26 10.15 -6.49
CA ARG A 230 25.19 10.84 -5.58
C ARG A 230 25.05 10.34 -4.12
N ALA A 231 23.83 10.04 -3.68
CA ALA A 231 23.56 9.53 -2.33
C ALA A 231 24.08 8.10 -2.05
N LEU A 232 24.46 7.35 -3.10
CA LEU A 232 25.10 6.04 -3.00
C LEU A 232 26.63 6.09 -3.14
N ARG A 233 27.21 7.29 -3.31
CA ARG A 233 28.67 7.44 -3.32
C ARG A 233 29.24 6.98 -1.99
N ASN A 234 30.24 6.09 -2.06
CA ASN A 234 30.88 5.45 -0.90
C ASN A 234 29.94 4.57 -0.05
N ILE A 235 28.78 4.17 -0.58
CA ILE A 235 27.91 3.18 0.04
C ILE A 235 28.14 1.85 -0.67
N ASN A 236 28.44 0.82 0.11
CA ASN A 236 28.43 -0.54 -0.39
C ASN A 236 27.02 -1.12 -0.20
N VAL A 237 26.26 -1.28 -1.30
CA VAL A 237 24.88 -1.78 -1.24
C VAL A 237 24.86 -3.29 -0.97
N SER A 238 25.87 -4.03 -1.43
CA SER A 238 25.93 -5.49 -1.24
C SER A 238 26.09 -5.88 0.22
N THR A 239 26.83 -5.10 1.02
CA THR A 239 26.92 -5.31 2.47
C THR A 239 25.61 -5.01 3.20
N MET A 240 24.69 -4.26 2.59
CA MET A 240 23.34 -4.03 3.11
C MET A 240 22.36 -5.15 2.73
N GLY A 241 22.79 -6.11 1.89
CA GLY A 241 21.99 -7.22 1.39
C GLY A 241 21.23 -6.92 0.10
N GLY A 242 21.73 -6.01 -0.74
CA GLY A 242 21.14 -5.73 -2.05
C GLY A 242 22.15 -5.35 -3.13
N GLU A 243 21.68 -5.26 -4.36
CA GLU A 243 22.48 -4.94 -5.54
C GLU A 243 21.86 -3.74 -6.27
N TRP A 244 22.69 -2.82 -6.77
CA TRP A 244 22.21 -1.67 -7.54
C TRP A 244 22.42 -1.93 -9.04
N ARG A 245 21.36 -1.73 -9.82
CA ARG A 245 21.37 -1.70 -11.28
C ARG A 245 20.66 -0.45 -11.77
N TRP A 246 20.83 -0.13 -13.04
CA TRP A 246 20.27 1.08 -13.61
C TRP A 246 19.98 0.93 -15.09
N ASN A 247 18.93 1.62 -15.52
CA ASN A 247 18.63 1.92 -16.92
C ASN A 247 17.70 3.14 -16.97
N LYS A 248 17.49 3.76 -18.13
CA LYS A 248 16.69 5.00 -18.23
C LYS A 248 15.25 4.83 -17.73
N LYS A 249 14.68 3.62 -17.86
CA LYS A 249 13.32 3.28 -17.44
C LYS A 249 13.20 2.98 -15.94
N ALA A 250 14.29 2.72 -15.23
CA ALA A 250 14.31 2.13 -13.89
C ALA A 250 13.44 0.87 -13.79
N TRP A 251 13.60 -0.04 -14.74
CA TRP A 251 12.77 -1.24 -14.92
C TRP A 251 13.62 -2.47 -15.24
N MET A 252 13.05 -3.68 -15.17
CA MET A 252 13.75 -4.89 -15.60
C MET A 252 13.91 -4.90 -17.13
N ASP A 253 15.12 -5.13 -17.61
CA ASP A 253 15.40 -5.38 -19.03
C ASP A 253 16.10 -6.74 -19.20
N THR A 254 16.28 -7.15 -20.45
CA THR A 254 16.90 -8.45 -20.78
C THR A 254 18.33 -8.54 -20.25
N THR A 255 19.11 -7.46 -20.29
CA THR A 255 20.51 -7.44 -19.86
C THR A 255 20.62 -7.63 -18.35
N ILE A 256 19.83 -6.87 -17.58
CA ILE A 256 19.77 -6.98 -16.12
C ILE A 256 19.24 -8.36 -15.72
N MET A 257 18.24 -8.90 -16.44
CA MET A 257 17.71 -10.22 -16.14
C MET A 257 18.72 -11.34 -16.41
N VAL A 258 19.53 -11.25 -17.46
CA VAL A 258 20.65 -12.19 -17.71
C VAL A 258 21.63 -12.17 -16.54
N GLU A 259 22.02 -10.98 -16.06
CA GLU A 259 22.91 -10.89 -14.90
C GLU A 259 22.27 -11.47 -13.63
N TRP A 260 20.97 -11.22 -13.42
CA TRP A 260 20.24 -11.73 -12.28
C TRP A 260 20.17 -13.27 -12.31
N LEU A 261 19.89 -13.87 -13.48
CA LEU A 261 19.90 -15.32 -13.68
C LEU A 261 21.26 -15.91 -13.36
N GLN A 262 22.35 -15.31 -13.84
CA GLN A 262 23.71 -15.77 -13.54
C GLN A 262 24.04 -15.69 -12.03
N SER A 263 23.57 -14.63 -11.36
CA SER A 263 23.68 -14.49 -9.91
C SER A 263 22.88 -15.56 -9.17
N PHE A 264 21.65 -15.85 -9.62
CA PHE A 264 20.83 -16.94 -9.09
C PHE A 264 21.52 -18.31 -9.28
N TYR A 265 22.02 -18.60 -10.48
CA TYR A 265 22.73 -19.87 -10.75
C TYR A 265 23.95 -20.04 -9.85
N SER A 266 24.69 -18.95 -9.63
CA SER A 266 25.85 -18.94 -8.74
C SER A 266 25.46 -19.14 -7.26
N HIS A 267 24.34 -18.55 -6.82
CA HIS A 267 23.80 -18.70 -5.48
C HIS A 267 23.39 -20.15 -5.17
N ILE A 268 22.75 -20.82 -6.14
CA ILE A 268 22.32 -22.23 -6.01
C ILE A 268 23.51 -23.20 -6.08
N GLY A 269 24.51 -22.89 -6.91
CA GLY A 269 25.66 -23.75 -7.16
C GLY A 269 25.30 -25.00 -7.95
N THR A 270 26.13 -26.05 -7.84
CA THR A 270 26.04 -27.24 -8.70
C THR A 270 25.46 -28.48 -8.02
N ILE A 271 25.17 -28.41 -6.71
CA ILE A 271 24.79 -29.58 -5.90
C ILE A 271 23.27 -29.69 -5.75
N ARG A 272 22.58 -28.58 -5.53
CA ARG A 272 21.13 -28.56 -5.29
C ARG A 272 20.37 -28.56 -6.62
N GLU A 273 19.32 -29.36 -6.68
CA GLU A 273 18.34 -29.32 -7.77
C GLU A 273 17.18 -28.42 -7.35
N VAL A 274 16.89 -27.37 -8.12
CA VAL A 274 15.90 -26.36 -7.75
C VAL A 274 14.97 -26.02 -8.90
N LEU A 275 13.75 -25.60 -8.53
CA LEU A 275 12.76 -25.06 -9.44
C LEU A 275 12.63 -23.55 -9.19
N LEU A 276 12.84 -22.74 -10.22
CA LEU A 276 12.54 -21.32 -10.21
C LEU A 276 11.25 -21.05 -10.99
N THR A 277 10.34 -20.33 -10.35
CA THR A 277 9.09 -19.84 -10.95
C THR A 277 9.14 -18.32 -11.10
N MET A 278 8.67 -17.83 -12.24
CA MET A 278 8.58 -16.39 -12.57
C MET A 278 7.42 -16.16 -13.57
N ASP A 279 7.03 -14.92 -13.78
CA ASP A 279 6.07 -14.58 -14.83
C ASP A 279 6.69 -14.72 -16.24
N ASN A 280 5.88 -14.61 -17.28
CA ASN A 280 6.33 -14.78 -18.66
C ASN A 280 6.58 -13.46 -19.38
N LEU A 281 7.09 -12.45 -18.67
CA LEU A 281 7.53 -11.20 -19.27
C LEU A 281 8.53 -11.47 -20.40
N SER A 282 8.44 -10.72 -21.50
CA SER A 282 9.28 -10.92 -22.70
C SER A 282 10.78 -10.85 -22.39
N ALA A 283 11.19 -9.95 -21.49
CA ALA A 283 12.55 -9.84 -20.99
C ALA A 283 13.02 -11.13 -20.29
N HIS A 284 12.15 -11.79 -19.53
CA HIS A 284 12.48 -13.05 -18.83
C HIS A 284 12.68 -14.21 -19.80
N ILE A 285 11.79 -14.33 -20.80
CA ILE A 285 11.90 -15.36 -21.83
C ILE A 285 13.20 -15.16 -22.63
N THR A 286 13.44 -13.94 -23.11
CA THR A 286 14.63 -13.61 -23.91
C THR A 286 15.91 -13.82 -23.10
N ALA A 287 15.93 -13.40 -21.84
CA ALA A 287 17.09 -13.60 -20.97
C ALA A 287 17.38 -15.08 -20.69
N LEU A 288 16.34 -15.91 -20.54
CA LEU A 288 16.50 -17.35 -20.37
C LEU A 288 17.05 -18.03 -21.63
N GLU A 289 16.67 -17.57 -22.81
CA GLU A 289 17.24 -18.03 -24.09
C GLU A 289 18.73 -17.65 -24.23
N LEU A 290 19.09 -16.43 -23.82
CA LEU A 290 20.48 -15.94 -23.85
C LEU A 290 21.35 -16.56 -22.76
N SER A 291 20.78 -16.88 -21.60
CA SER A 291 21.46 -17.48 -20.45
C SER A 291 20.71 -18.73 -19.96
N PRO A 292 20.80 -19.84 -20.71
CA PRO A 292 20.08 -21.07 -20.39
C PRO A 292 20.51 -21.62 -19.02
N PRO A 293 19.57 -22.19 -18.26
CA PRO A 293 19.86 -22.67 -16.92
C PRO A 293 20.75 -23.92 -16.96
N PRO A 294 21.60 -24.12 -15.94
CA PRO A 294 22.36 -25.36 -15.77
C PRO A 294 21.41 -26.54 -15.49
N PRO A 295 21.85 -27.80 -15.69
CA PRO A 295 20.96 -28.98 -15.63
C PRO A 295 20.28 -29.20 -14.27
N ASN A 296 20.85 -28.67 -13.18
CA ASN A 296 20.27 -28.75 -11.84
C ASN A 296 19.22 -27.66 -11.57
N ILE A 297 19.03 -26.70 -12.48
CA ILE A 297 18.08 -25.60 -12.31
C ILE A 297 17.01 -25.72 -13.38
N ARG A 298 15.76 -25.87 -12.95
CA ARG A 298 14.60 -25.83 -13.83
C ARG A 298 13.90 -24.49 -13.69
N VAL A 299 13.59 -23.85 -14.80
CA VAL A 299 12.78 -22.61 -14.82
C VAL A 299 11.40 -22.93 -15.38
N ALA A 300 10.35 -22.49 -14.70
CA ALA A 300 8.96 -22.65 -15.11
C ALA A 300 8.23 -21.30 -15.08
N PHE A 301 7.66 -20.93 -16.21
CA PHE A 301 6.87 -19.71 -16.34
C PHE A 301 5.43 -19.94 -15.85
N LEU A 302 4.90 -18.97 -15.10
CA LEU A 302 3.49 -18.95 -14.73
C LEU A 302 2.59 -18.58 -15.93
N PRO A 303 1.30 -18.96 -15.92
CA PRO A 303 0.37 -18.63 -16.98
C PRO A 303 0.23 -17.12 -17.20
N LYS A 304 0.00 -16.67 -18.44
CA LYS A 304 -0.27 -15.25 -18.75
C LYS A 304 -1.47 -14.73 -17.95
N ASN A 305 -1.41 -13.47 -17.51
CA ASN A 305 -2.51 -12.75 -16.82
C ASN A 305 -3.04 -13.50 -15.58
N SER A 306 -2.14 -14.14 -14.83
CA SER A 306 -2.50 -14.97 -13.69
C SER A 306 -1.68 -14.71 -12.42
N THR A 307 -0.73 -13.77 -12.49
CA THR A 307 0.21 -13.43 -11.40
C THR A 307 -0.53 -13.08 -10.12
N SER A 308 -1.56 -12.24 -10.22
CA SER A 308 -2.44 -11.87 -9.09
C SER A 308 -3.08 -13.05 -8.33
N ARG A 309 -3.13 -14.25 -8.90
CA ARG A 309 -3.64 -15.48 -8.26
C ARG A 309 -2.56 -16.53 -7.99
N PHE A 310 -1.62 -16.75 -8.92
CA PHE A 310 -0.69 -17.87 -8.85
C PHE A 310 0.75 -17.49 -8.51
N GLN A 311 1.13 -16.20 -8.56
CA GLN A 311 2.46 -15.72 -8.20
C GLN A 311 2.57 -15.59 -6.67
N PRO A 312 3.41 -16.39 -5.98
CA PRO A 312 3.60 -16.30 -4.53
C PRO A 312 3.96 -14.91 -4.00
N LEU A 313 4.85 -14.19 -4.68
CA LEU A 313 5.29 -12.85 -4.27
C LEU A 313 4.13 -11.83 -4.25
N ASP A 314 3.20 -11.95 -5.19
CA ASP A 314 1.96 -11.16 -5.25
C ASP A 314 0.89 -11.56 -4.23
N GLN A 315 0.97 -12.74 -3.62
CA GLN A 315 -0.05 -13.20 -2.65
C GLN A 315 0.00 -12.51 -1.28
N GLY A 316 0.91 -11.56 -1.10
CA GLY A 316 1.01 -10.72 0.09
C GLY A 316 2.44 -10.39 0.51
N ILE A 317 3.46 -11.01 -0.09
CA ILE A 317 4.87 -10.75 0.25
C ILE A 317 5.25 -9.33 -0.20
N ILE A 318 5.01 -8.98 -1.46
CA ILE A 318 5.27 -7.64 -2.01
C ILE A 318 4.42 -6.59 -1.26
N GLN A 319 3.16 -6.88 -0.99
CA GLN A 319 2.30 -5.97 -0.21
C GLN A 319 2.85 -5.74 1.21
N SER A 320 3.32 -6.80 1.89
CA SER A 320 3.92 -6.69 3.22
C SER A 320 5.24 -5.92 3.17
N PHE A 321 6.08 -6.17 2.16
CA PHE A 321 7.30 -5.44 1.89
C PHE A 321 7.03 -3.93 1.76
N LYS A 322 6.11 -3.54 0.87
CA LYS A 322 5.69 -2.14 0.67
C LYS A 322 5.12 -1.56 1.96
N SER A 323 4.30 -2.29 2.70
CA SER A 323 3.73 -1.82 3.98
C SER A 323 4.81 -1.52 5.03
N HIS A 324 5.81 -2.38 5.18
CA HIS A 324 6.93 -2.14 6.10
C HIS A 324 7.82 -0.97 5.66
N TYR A 325 8.04 -0.81 4.35
CA TYR A 325 8.72 0.35 3.80
C TYR A 325 7.96 1.65 4.12
N ARG A 326 6.66 1.69 3.78
CA ARG A 326 5.78 2.85 4.01
C ARG A 326 5.67 3.20 5.49
N ARG A 327 5.68 2.22 6.40
CA ARG A 327 5.74 2.46 7.84
C ARG A 327 6.99 3.23 8.26
N GLN A 328 8.16 2.85 7.73
CA GLN A 328 9.42 3.54 8.02
C GLN A 328 9.40 4.96 7.46
N TRP A 329 8.87 5.14 6.24
CA TRP A 329 8.71 6.45 5.64
C TRP A 329 7.79 7.36 6.47
N LEU A 330 6.63 6.87 6.90
CA LEU A 330 5.69 7.63 7.75
C LEU A 330 6.30 8.00 9.11
N ALA A 331 7.05 7.09 9.73
CA ALA A 331 7.76 7.38 10.98
C ALA A 331 8.80 8.49 10.79
N TYR A 332 9.59 8.40 9.72
CA TYR A 332 10.56 9.44 9.37
C TYR A 332 9.89 10.79 9.08
N MET A 333 8.79 10.80 8.33
CA MET A 333 8.03 12.03 8.07
C MET A 333 7.56 12.68 9.36
N LEU A 334 7.09 11.89 10.32
CA LEU A 334 6.66 12.37 11.62
C LEU A 334 7.82 13.03 12.39
N ASP A 335 8.98 12.38 12.47
CA ASP A 335 10.17 12.92 13.14
C ASP A 335 10.64 14.23 12.48
N CYS A 336 10.58 14.31 11.16
CA CYS A 336 10.87 15.53 10.41
C CYS A 336 9.90 16.66 10.76
N TYR A 337 8.59 16.40 10.76
CA TYR A 337 7.58 17.41 11.11
C TYR A 337 7.67 17.84 12.58
N GLU A 338 7.92 16.92 13.51
CA GLU A 338 8.14 17.26 14.93
C GLU A 338 9.42 18.10 15.14
N SER A 339 10.35 18.10 14.17
CA SER A 339 11.57 18.92 14.15
C SER A 339 11.47 20.15 13.23
N ASP A 340 10.28 20.53 12.75
CA ASP A 340 10.06 21.62 11.78
C ASP A 340 10.89 21.50 10.47
N ARG A 341 11.19 20.26 10.04
CA ARG A 341 11.87 19.96 8.77
C ARG A 341 10.90 19.38 7.76
N ASN A 342 11.11 19.68 6.48
CA ASN A 342 10.38 19.05 5.39
C ASN A 342 10.97 17.65 5.09
N PRO A 343 10.17 16.57 5.17
CA PRO A 343 10.65 15.21 4.92
C PRO A 343 11.25 15.00 3.52
N LEU A 344 10.74 15.69 2.51
CA LEU A 344 11.19 15.51 1.12
C LEU A 344 12.59 16.06 0.87
N ASP A 345 13.00 17.09 1.61
CA ASP A 345 14.29 17.77 1.37
C ASP A 345 15.49 16.88 1.78
N ASN A 346 15.26 15.96 2.73
CA ASN A 346 16.29 15.09 3.30
C ASN A 346 16.15 13.61 2.87
N MET A 347 15.00 13.24 2.30
CA MET A 347 14.75 11.90 1.78
C MET A 347 15.62 11.67 0.54
N ASN A 348 16.48 10.66 0.59
CA ASN A 348 17.37 10.30 -0.50
C ASN A 348 17.33 8.81 -0.80
N ILE A 349 17.81 8.41 -1.97
CA ILE A 349 17.73 7.02 -2.44
C ILE A 349 18.43 6.02 -1.50
N HIS A 350 19.48 6.42 -0.78
CA HIS A 350 20.12 5.54 0.19
C HIS A 350 19.22 5.25 1.40
N LEU A 351 18.50 6.24 1.92
CA LEU A 351 17.52 5.99 2.99
C LEU A 351 16.42 5.04 2.50
N ALA A 352 15.96 5.23 1.27
CA ALA A 352 14.98 4.33 0.66
C ALA A 352 15.52 2.89 0.58
N ILE A 353 16.70 2.67 -0.02
CA ILE A 353 17.33 1.35 -0.12
C ILE A 353 17.52 0.73 1.26
N ARG A 354 18.01 1.49 2.24
CA ARG A 354 18.16 1.00 3.62
C ARG A 354 16.84 0.50 4.19
N TRP A 355 15.75 1.23 4.01
CA TRP A 355 14.45 0.82 4.52
C TRP A 355 13.86 -0.36 3.76
N MET A 356 14.11 -0.45 2.45
CA MET A 356 13.71 -1.59 1.62
C MET A 356 14.42 -2.86 2.09
N LEU A 357 15.75 -2.83 2.15
CA LEU A 357 16.56 -3.97 2.57
C LEU A 357 16.24 -4.38 4.02
N ARG A 358 16.04 -3.41 4.92
CA ARG A 358 15.57 -3.71 6.28
C ARG A 358 14.17 -4.35 6.29
N SER A 359 13.27 -3.90 5.41
CA SER A 359 11.92 -4.49 5.31
C SER A 359 11.97 -5.93 4.84
N TRP A 360 12.73 -6.20 3.78
CA TRP A 360 12.91 -7.53 3.23
C TRP A 360 13.60 -8.47 4.23
N ASN A 361 14.74 -8.07 4.78
CA ASN A 361 15.58 -8.96 5.58
C ASN A 361 15.08 -9.15 7.01
N ASN A 362 14.44 -8.13 7.62
CA ASN A 362 14.18 -8.16 9.06
C ASN A 362 12.69 -8.19 9.43
N TYR A 363 11.80 -7.68 8.57
CA TYR A 363 10.39 -7.50 8.94
C TYR A 363 9.44 -8.52 8.32
N ILE A 364 9.71 -8.99 7.10
CA ILE A 364 8.93 -10.06 6.49
C ILE A 364 9.29 -11.36 7.20
N SER A 365 8.30 -12.03 7.80
CA SER A 365 8.50 -13.31 8.48
C SER A 365 8.52 -14.49 7.52
N ASN A 366 9.23 -15.57 7.87
CA ASN A 366 9.19 -16.82 7.09
C ASN A 366 7.77 -17.39 7.03
N THR A 367 6.97 -17.21 8.09
CA THR A 367 5.56 -17.60 8.11
C THR A 367 4.73 -16.85 7.06
N THR A 368 5.01 -15.57 6.83
CA THR A 368 4.36 -14.78 5.76
C THR A 368 4.66 -15.40 4.40
N ILE A 369 5.93 -15.69 4.11
CA ILE A 369 6.37 -16.30 2.85
C ILE A 369 5.70 -17.67 2.67
N TYR A 370 5.82 -18.54 3.68
CA TYR A 370 5.21 -19.88 3.71
C TYR A 370 3.71 -19.89 3.40
N ASN A 371 2.98 -18.93 3.97
CA ASN A 371 1.53 -18.79 3.73
C ASN A 371 1.23 -18.28 2.32
N CYS A 372 2.02 -17.36 1.77
CA CYS A 372 1.80 -16.80 0.44
C CYS A 372 2.03 -17.83 -0.67
N PHE A 373 3.05 -18.69 -0.55
CA PHE A 373 3.27 -19.82 -1.48
C PHE A 373 2.12 -20.84 -1.51
N ARG A 374 1.42 -21.02 -0.39
CA ARG A 374 0.22 -21.89 -0.32
C ARG A 374 -1.03 -21.20 -0.82
N LYS A 375 -1.17 -19.91 -0.50
CA LYS A 375 -2.26 -19.08 -0.99
C LYS A 375 -2.22 -18.98 -2.52
N SER A 376 -1.03 -18.97 -3.12
CA SER A 376 -0.85 -18.96 -4.57
C SER A 376 -1.19 -20.28 -5.23
N THR A 377 -1.45 -21.33 -4.44
CA THR A 377 -1.72 -22.71 -4.89
C THR A 377 -0.58 -23.35 -5.68
N LEU A 378 0.61 -22.72 -5.70
CA LEU A 378 1.82 -23.29 -6.30
C LEU A 378 2.28 -24.50 -5.49
N VAL A 379 2.29 -24.38 -4.16
CA VAL A 379 2.57 -25.46 -3.22
C VAL A 379 1.28 -25.91 -2.56
N ILE A 380 0.96 -27.21 -2.66
CA ILE A 380 -0.28 -27.77 -2.09
C ILE A 380 -0.13 -27.86 -0.56
N PRO A 381 -1.05 -27.29 0.24
CA PRO A 381 -0.95 -27.36 1.68
C PRO A 381 -1.26 -28.78 2.19
N PRO A 382 -0.42 -29.38 3.07
CA PRO A 382 -0.80 -30.60 3.77
C PRO A 382 -1.87 -30.32 4.85
N ILE A 383 -1.90 -29.10 5.41
CA ILE A 383 -2.85 -28.65 6.44
C ILE A 383 -3.12 -27.15 6.25
N SER A 384 -4.38 -26.72 6.37
CA SER A 384 -4.78 -25.31 6.36
C SER A 384 -4.39 -24.63 7.67
N LEU A 385 -3.26 -23.91 7.69
CA LEU A 385 -2.95 -22.99 8.79
C LEU A 385 -3.81 -21.71 8.65
N PRO A 386 -4.12 -21.01 9.76
CA PRO A 386 -4.77 -19.71 9.69
C PRO A 386 -3.93 -18.74 8.87
N LEU A 387 -4.52 -18.20 7.79
CA LEU A 387 -3.92 -17.19 6.92
C LEU A 387 -3.87 -15.83 7.66
N SER A 388 -2.95 -15.65 8.62
CA SER A 388 -2.63 -14.30 9.10
C SER A 388 -1.39 -13.79 8.37
N ILE A 389 -1.60 -12.97 7.35
CA ILE A 389 -0.53 -12.16 6.78
C ILE A 389 -0.30 -11.02 7.78
N ASN A 390 0.78 -11.11 8.56
CA ASN A 390 1.12 -10.14 9.60
C ASN A 390 1.72 -8.87 9.00
N SER A 391 1.05 -8.23 8.04
CA SER A 391 1.44 -6.90 7.60
C SER A 391 1.21 -5.91 8.75
N PRO A 392 2.11 -4.94 8.95
CA PRO A 392 1.97 -3.99 10.05
C PRO A 392 0.73 -3.12 9.81
N ASP A 393 -0.09 -2.93 10.84
CA ASP A 393 -1.15 -1.92 10.78
C ASP A 393 -0.52 -0.53 10.83
N ILE A 394 -0.48 0.12 9.66
CA ILE A 394 0.05 1.48 9.51
C ILE A 394 -1.04 2.55 9.67
N THR A 395 -2.29 2.18 9.93
CA THR A 395 -3.44 3.12 9.96
C THR A 395 -3.25 4.21 11.00
N SER A 396 -2.88 3.84 12.23
CA SER A 396 -2.65 4.79 13.33
C SER A 396 -1.52 5.78 13.02
N LEU A 397 -0.42 5.30 12.43
CA LEU A 397 0.72 6.12 12.05
C LEU A 397 0.37 7.04 10.87
N TYR A 398 -0.35 6.52 9.88
CA TYR A 398 -0.85 7.26 8.73
C TYR A 398 -1.74 8.42 9.18
N GLU A 399 -2.69 8.18 10.09
CA GLU A 399 -3.53 9.23 10.67
C GLU A 399 -2.73 10.24 11.49
N LYS A 400 -1.71 9.81 12.25
CA LYS A 400 -0.85 10.73 13.02
C LYS A 400 -0.09 11.66 12.07
N VAL A 401 0.49 11.11 11.00
CA VAL A 401 1.19 11.89 9.97
C VAL A 401 0.24 12.85 9.26
N GLN A 402 -1.01 12.46 8.97
CA GLN A 402 -2.00 13.38 8.41
C GLN A 402 -2.31 14.57 9.32
N ARG A 403 -2.42 14.32 10.63
CA ARG A 403 -2.71 15.38 11.61
C ARG A 403 -1.52 16.33 11.78
N VAL A 404 -0.32 15.78 11.98
CA VAL A 404 0.91 16.56 12.24
C VAL A 404 1.40 17.26 10.98
N GLY A 405 1.47 16.53 9.86
CA GLY A 405 1.82 17.09 8.55
C GLY A 405 0.70 17.91 7.90
N ASN A 406 -0.43 18.06 8.60
CA ASN A 406 -1.60 18.83 8.20
C ASN A 406 -2.05 18.43 6.76
N ILE A 407 -2.76 17.30 6.54
CA ILE A 407 -3.14 16.69 5.22
C ILE A 407 -4.70 16.51 5.08
N ARG A 408 -5.45 17.31 4.26
CA ARG A 408 -6.97 17.34 4.27
C ARG A 408 -7.55 16.21 3.45
N ASP A 409 -7.00 16.02 2.27
CA ASP A 409 -7.53 15.15 1.22
C ASP A 409 -6.58 13.98 1.05
N ALA A 410 -6.34 13.27 2.16
CA ALA A 410 -5.48 12.11 2.15
C ALA A 410 -6.08 11.01 1.27
N MET A 411 -5.24 10.42 0.41
CA MET A 411 -5.62 9.24 -0.35
C MET A 411 -5.98 8.10 0.60
N ALA A 412 -6.76 7.14 0.11
CA ALA A 412 -7.02 5.93 0.87
C ALA A 412 -5.68 5.23 1.20
N ILE A 413 -5.59 4.63 2.39
CA ILE A 413 -4.38 3.91 2.82
C ILE A 413 -4.03 2.80 1.83
N THR A 414 -5.04 2.18 1.20
CA THR A 414 -4.87 1.18 0.14
C THR A 414 -4.19 1.76 -1.10
N SER A 415 -4.58 2.95 -1.55
CA SER A 415 -3.93 3.66 -2.66
C SER A 415 -2.52 4.15 -2.32
N PHE A 416 -2.23 4.41 -1.05
CA PHE A 416 -0.87 4.76 -0.60
C PHE A 416 0.05 3.54 -0.55
N LEU A 417 -0.50 2.38 -0.19
CA LEU A 417 0.22 1.11 -0.19
C LEU A 417 0.49 0.62 -1.62
N ASN A 418 -0.53 0.67 -2.48
CA ASN A 418 -0.49 0.25 -3.88
C ASN A 418 -1.14 1.33 -4.76
N PRO A 419 -0.37 2.34 -5.21
CA PRO A 419 -0.84 3.35 -6.15
C PRO A 419 -1.28 2.71 -7.47
N ILE A 420 -2.33 3.26 -8.06
CA ILE A 420 -2.79 2.84 -9.40
C ILE A 420 -1.67 3.08 -10.42
N GLU A 421 -0.87 4.13 -10.24
CA GLU A 421 0.29 4.39 -11.09
C GLU A 421 1.37 3.30 -11.02
N GLU A 422 1.45 2.52 -9.93
CA GLU A 422 2.36 1.36 -9.86
C GLU A 422 1.80 0.17 -10.65
N GLN A 423 0.49 0.11 -10.90
CA GLN A 423 -0.16 -0.96 -11.65
C GLN A 423 -0.21 -0.64 -13.15
N GLU A 424 -0.62 0.58 -13.51
CA GLU A 424 -0.62 1.07 -14.90
C GLU A 424 0.77 0.98 -15.52
N ASP A 425 1.83 1.30 -14.76
CA ASP A 425 3.21 1.19 -15.25
C ASP A 425 3.64 -0.26 -15.52
N MET A 426 3.07 -1.25 -14.82
CA MET A 426 3.32 -2.68 -15.10
C MET A 426 2.51 -3.16 -16.31
N GLU A 427 1.32 -2.61 -16.52
CA GLU A 427 0.41 -2.98 -17.62
C GLU A 427 0.74 -2.27 -18.95
N ALA A 428 1.35 -1.09 -18.91
CA ALA A 428 1.58 -0.23 -20.08
C ALA A 428 2.79 -0.65 -20.96
N GLU A 429 3.55 -1.67 -20.57
CA GLU A 429 4.65 -2.16 -21.40
C GLU A 429 4.14 -3.19 -22.39
N GLU A 430 3.79 -2.70 -23.59
CA GLU A 430 3.51 -3.50 -24.78
C GLU A 430 4.71 -4.42 -25.08
N GLU A 431 4.45 -5.64 -25.58
CA GLU A 431 5.47 -6.56 -26.10
C GLU A 431 6.40 -5.79 -27.06
N LEU A 432 7.61 -5.43 -26.60
CA LEU A 432 8.60 -4.78 -27.46
C LEU A 432 8.82 -5.65 -28.68
N SER A 433 8.76 -5.05 -29.86
CA SER A 433 9.00 -5.80 -31.09
C SER A 433 10.43 -6.35 -31.08
N PRO A 434 10.69 -7.53 -31.68
CA PRO A 434 12.05 -8.08 -31.77
C PRO A 434 13.08 -7.10 -32.36
N ASP A 435 12.63 -6.20 -33.24
CA ASP A 435 13.45 -5.15 -33.85
C ASP A 435 13.80 -4.00 -32.88
N GLU A 436 12.91 -3.65 -31.95
CA GLU A 436 13.18 -2.67 -30.90
C GLU A 436 14.13 -3.23 -29.84
N VAL A 437 13.95 -4.49 -29.44
CA VAL A 437 14.89 -5.20 -28.55
C VAL A 437 16.28 -5.26 -29.19
N LEU A 438 16.35 -5.57 -30.49
CA LEU A 438 17.61 -5.59 -31.23
C LEU A 438 18.26 -4.20 -31.31
N GLN A 439 17.49 -3.13 -31.51
CA GLN A 439 18.04 -1.77 -31.49
C GLN A 439 18.50 -1.32 -30.11
N GLU A 440 17.79 -1.68 -29.04
CA GLU A 440 18.20 -1.38 -27.66
C GLU A 440 19.51 -2.11 -27.33
N VAL A 441 19.62 -3.41 -27.64
CA VAL A 441 20.85 -4.20 -27.50
C VAL A 441 21.99 -3.64 -28.33
N ILE A 442 21.75 -3.21 -29.57
CA ILE A 442 22.77 -2.61 -30.44
C ILE A 442 23.25 -1.27 -29.86
N ASN A 443 22.33 -0.41 -29.39
CA ASN A 443 22.66 0.89 -28.82
C ASN A 443 23.45 0.75 -27.51
N GLU A 444 23.10 -0.22 -26.68
CA GLU A 444 23.81 -0.53 -25.42
C GLU A 444 25.18 -1.17 -25.67
N HIS A 445 25.29 -2.11 -26.61
CA HIS A 445 26.54 -2.82 -26.91
C HIS A 445 27.56 -1.95 -27.67
N LEU A 446 27.10 -0.99 -28.49
CA LEU A 446 27.97 -0.06 -29.21
C LEU A 446 28.42 1.13 -28.35
N GLY A 447 27.91 1.27 -27.11
CA GLY A 447 28.27 2.37 -26.23
C GLY A 447 27.95 3.75 -26.81
N LEU A 448 26.96 3.85 -27.72
CA LEU A 448 26.52 5.10 -28.32
C LEU A 448 25.68 5.88 -27.30
N GLN A 449 26.40 6.44 -26.32
CA GLN A 449 25.89 7.28 -25.26
C GLN A 449 25.28 8.55 -25.88
N GLN A 450 23.97 8.74 -25.72
CA GLN A 450 23.45 10.10 -25.57
C GLN A 450 23.81 10.54 -24.15
N ALA A 451 24.83 11.38 -24.09
CA ALA A 451 25.21 12.11 -22.89
C ALA A 451 24.02 12.95 -22.43
N ASP A 452 23.45 12.60 -21.29
CA ASP A 452 22.66 13.49 -20.45
C ASP A 452 22.91 13.06 -19.00
N ASP A 453 24.05 13.53 -18.48
CA ASP A 453 24.21 13.75 -17.04
C ASP A 453 23.34 14.96 -16.66
N GLU A 454 22.00 14.79 -16.69
CA GLU A 454 21.14 15.67 -15.90
C GLU A 454 21.15 15.14 -14.46
N ASP A 455 22.18 15.60 -13.74
CA ASP A 455 22.26 15.66 -12.30
C ASP A 455 21.04 16.40 -11.73
N ASP A 456 19.93 15.69 -11.57
CA ASP A 456 18.82 16.19 -10.76
C ASP A 456 18.40 15.20 -9.66
N ASP A 457 18.31 15.80 -8.48
CA ASP A 457 17.65 15.33 -7.25
C ASP A 457 18.42 14.37 -6.32
N ASP A 458 19.18 14.97 -5.39
CA ASP A 458 18.95 14.80 -3.95
C ASP A 458 19.90 15.76 -3.19
N GLY A 459 19.34 16.57 -2.29
CA GLY A 459 20.04 17.59 -1.50
C GLY A 459 21.32 17.08 -0.84
N VAL A 460 22.33 17.94 -0.86
CA VAL A 460 23.63 17.70 -0.23
C VAL A 460 23.45 17.56 1.28
N ASP A 461 23.84 16.40 1.81
CA ASP A 461 24.59 16.35 3.05
C ASP A 461 25.79 15.43 2.79
N SER A 462 26.99 16.02 2.74
CA SER A 462 28.23 15.25 2.78
C SER A 462 28.24 14.46 4.08
N ARG A 463 27.85 13.18 4.01
CA ARG A 463 27.76 12.36 5.21
C ARG A 463 29.14 12.27 5.86
N PRO A 464 29.21 12.36 7.20
CA PRO A 464 30.45 12.07 7.90
C PRO A 464 30.88 10.65 7.55
N GLN A 465 32.10 10.51 7.02
CA GLN A 465 32.77 9.22 6.95
C GLN A 465 33.29 8.92 8.35
N TYR A 466 32.87 7.77 8.90
CA TYR A 466 33.29 7.35 10.22
C TYR A 466 34.53 6.46 10.09
N THR A 467 35.50 6.69 10.97
CA THR A 467 36.68 5.84 11.13
C THR A 467 36.32 4.56 11.89
N ILE A 468 37.16 3.53 11.77
CA ILE A 468 36.98 2.28 12.53
C ILE A 468 36.97 2.56 14.04
N GLN A 469 37.79 3.50 14.51
CA GLN A 469 37.86 3.90 15.92
C GLN A 469 36.57 4.54 16.42
N GLU A 470 35.94 5.41 15.62
CA GLU A 470 34.66 6.01 15.98
C GLU A 470 33.54 4.96 16.04
N ALA A 471 33.56 3.98 15.13
CA ALA A 471 32.62 2.86 15.16
C ALA A 471 32.80 1.98 16.42
N ILE A 472 34.04 1.67 16.80
CA ILE A 472 34.33 0.90 18.04
C ILE A 472 33.84 1.67 19.27
N LYS A 473 34.13 2.97 19.37
CA LYS A 473 33.63 3.81 20.48
C LYS A 473 32.10 3.82 20.55
N ALA A 474 31.43 3.90 19.40
CA ALA A 474 29.97 3.84 19.37
C ALA A 474 29.44 2.47 19.83
N LEU A 475 30.10 1.35 19.45
CA LEU A 475 29.73 0.02 19.93
C LEU A 475 29.90 -0.12 21.44
N GLN A 476 30.97 0.45 22.01
CA GLN A 476 31.19 0.44 23.47
C GLN A 476 30.05 1.12 24.23
N VAL A 477 29.58 2.27 23.74
CA VAL A 477 28.40 2.94 24.31
C VAL A 477 27.15 2.05 24.25
N VAL A 478 26.96 1.32 23.14
CA VAL A 478 25.83 0.40 22.99
C VAL A 478 25.96 -0.80 23.94
N ILE A 479 27.17 -1.35 24.09
CA ILE A 479 27.46 -2.46 25.02
C ILE A 479 27.10 -2.04 26.44
N GLU A 480 27.67 -0.95 26.94
CA GLU A 480 27.41 -0.42 28.28
C GLU A 480 25.91 -0.16 28.51
N PHE A 481 25.22 0.41 27.51
CA PHE A 481 23.78 0.59 27.56
C PHE A 481 23.01 -0.73 27.67
N THR A 482 23.41 -1.75 26.91
CA THR A 482 22.75 -3.07 26.96
C THR A 482 23.02 -3.83 28.25
N GLU A 483 24.18 -3.67 28.86
CA GLU A 483 24.51 -4.25 30.18
C GLU A 483 23.63 -3.65 31.29
N GLY A 484 23.27 -2.38 31.18
CA GLY A 484 22.38 -1.68 32.12
C GLY A 484 20.88 -1.90 31.87
N CYS A 485 20.48 -2.70 30.88
CA CYS A 485 19.08 -2.84 30.47
C CYS A 485 18.51 -4.25 30.75
N ASP A 486 17.60 -4.36 31.71
CA ASP A 486 16.99 -5.64 32.15
C ASP A 486 16.19 -6.38 31.05
N ASN A 487 15.77 -5.68 29.99
CA ASN A 487 14.89 -6.22 28.95
C ASN A 487 15.64 -6.75 27.71
N MET A 488 16.96 -6.66 27.65
CA MET A 488 17.74 -7.09 26.49
C MET A 488 18.23 -8.54 26.63
N LYS A 489 18.03 -9.36 25.60
CA LYS A 489 18.50 -10.75 25.60
C LYS A 489 20.03 -10.80 25.50
N THR A 490 20.64 -11.71 26.26
CA THR A 490 22.10 -11.95 26.24
C THR A 490 22.64 -12.21 24.83
N ALA A 491 21.86 -12.85 23.96
CA ALA A 491 22.25 -13.10 22.56
C ALA A 491 22.53 -11.82 21.76
N HIS A 492 21.83 -10.71 22.06
CA HIS A 492 22.06 -9.43 21.40
C HIS A 492 23.37 -8.80 21.86
N LEU A 493 23.65 -8.80 23.16
CA LEU A 493 24.93 -8.35 23.72
C LEU A 493 26.10 -9.12 23.08
N ARG A 494 26.02 -10.47 23.03
CA ARG A 494 27.04 -11.30 22.38
C ARG A 494 27.19 -11.06 20.87
N ALA A 495 26.15 -10.57 20.19
CA ALA A 495 26.25 -10.22 18.77
C ALA A 495 27.00 -8.89 18.58
N ILE A 496 26.75 -7.91 19.45
CA ILE A 496 27.41 -6.60 19.42
C ILE A 496 28.89 -6.74 19.78
N GLU A 497 29.23 -7.51 20.82
CA GLU A 497 30.62 -7.82 21.19
C GLU A 497 31.39 -8.52 20.06
N ARG A 498 30.75 -9.43 19.33
CA ARG A 498 31.39 -10.10 18.17
C ARG A 498 31.71 -9.10 17.05
N LEU A 499 30.80 -8.17 16.77
CA LEU A 499 31.05 -7.12 15.80
C LEU A 499 32.19 -6.19 16.24
N GLU A 500 32.27 -5.87 17.53
CA GLU A 500 33.40 -5.09 18.07
C GLU A 500 34.74 -5.82 17.83
N GLN A 501 34.81 -7.12 18.12
CA GLN A 501 36.00 -7.94 17.88
C GLN A 501 36.42 -7.95 16.40
N GLU A 502 35.45 -8.09 15.48
CA GLU A 502 35.73 -8.05 14.04
C GLU A 502 36.31 -6.69 13.60
N LEU A 503 35.77 -5.58 14.12
CA LEU A 503 36.29 -4.24 13.82
C LEU A 503 37.70 -4.02 14.38
N GLN A 504 37.99 -4.52 15.59
CA GLN A 504 39.34 -4.47 16.18
C GLN A 504 40.35 -5.28 15.33
N LEU A 505 39.95 -6.44 14.82
CA LEU A 505 40.77 -7.24 13.91
C LEU A 505 41.04 -6.49 12.59
N LEU A 506 40.04 -5.81 12.03
CA LEU A 506 40.23 -4.98 10.83
C LEU A 506 41.19 -3.81 11.09
N GLU A 507 41.08 -3.15 12.24
CA GLU A 507 41.99 -2.06 12.62
C GLU A 507 43.44 -2.53 12.74
N SER A 508 43.68 -3.62 13.45
CA SER A 508 45.01 -4.21 13.60
C SER A 508 45.61 -4.65 12.27
N ASN A 509 44.84 -5.31 11.40
CA ASN A 509 45.29 -5.73 10.07
C ASN A 509 45.62 -4.54 9.16
N SER A 510 44.81 -3.48 9.20
CA SER A 510 45.08 -2.26 8.45
C SER A 510 46.39 -1.59 8.89
N SER A 511 46.66 -1.56 10.20
CA SER A 511 47.88 -1.01 10.79
C SER A 511 49.15 -1.80 10.42
N VAL A 512 49.03 -3.12 10.25
CA VAL A 512 50.13 -4.00 9.80
C VAL A 512 50.43 -3.84 8.30
N GLN A 513 49.43 -3.54 7.46
CA GLN A 513 49.64 -3.24 6.04
C GLN A 513 50.33 -1.90 5.80
N THR A 514 49.96 -0.85 6.54
CA THR A 514 50.59 0.47 6.41
C THR A 514 52.06 0.44 6.83
N THR A 515 52.38 -0.32 7.89
CA THR A 515 53.77 -0.51 8.31
C THR A 515 54.57 -1.26 7.24
N ARG A 516 54.03 -2.33 6.63
CA ARG A 516 54.73 -3.11 5.59
C ARG A 516 54.99 -2.34 4.29
N ASN A 517 54.08 -1.45 3.87
CA ASN A 517 54.27 -0.60 2.70
C ASN A 517 55.29 0.53 2.92
N GLY A 518 55.53 0.94 4.17
CA GLY A 518 56.57 1.90 4.53
C GLY A 518 58.00 1.36 4.51
N TRP A 519 58.20 0.04 4.39
CA TRP A 519 59.53 -0.59 4.29
C TRP A 519 59.98 -0.85 2.83
N ILE A 520 59.15 -0.52 1.83
CA ILE A 520 59.41 -0.78 0.39
C ILE A 520 59.74 0.50 -0.40
N THR A 521 59.70 1.67 0.23
CA THR A 521 60.27 2.93 -0.29
C THR A 521 61.63 3.20 0.34
#